data_AF-A0A1F9MNG6-F1
#
_entry.id   AF-A0A1F9MNG6-F1
#
_cell.length_a   1.000
_cell.length_b   1.000
_cell.length_c   1.000
_cell.angle_alpha   90.00
_cell.angle_beta   90.00
_cell.angle_gamma   90.00
#
_symmetry.space_group_name_H-M   'P 1'
#
loop_
_entity.id
_entity.type
_entity.pdbx_description
1 polymer ?
#
loop_
_entity_poly.entity_id
_entity_poly.type
_entity_poly.pdbx_seq_one_letter_code
_entity_poly.pdbx_strand_id
1 'polypeptide(L)'
;MPKERRASEVLPANLISGPHYRVQDRVAADGYMLRFTVNSDYGTFPVTGEYGLRKLIKEIQAIAALKKMSRGEAFAEGVKGKAQETLEFGANLVADPGSTMASVPKGVAKLFDNIATGFQKPREPRRDSVGQQLLNVSDAKRKIAYDLGVDVYSSNRVLQNELESLSKAQALGSLGVSAAIPYGGGTVVGISRMSQTAGEVNRLLRDESPSALRNLNERKLQAMGVDRSLTERFLNHTQLSPRHKTVIVASLEKFSRARGREAFINFALRAEDEDSANFMQNTAEILAAYQQTVSPIQEIVVPGILLARAANGTVLIPFPLDYGVWSVRAERVVKNTLAGHQTGSRGPAKFELWVTGTVSPLARRQLEAQGIKVVERVDRRVGMMD
;
A
#
# COMPACT_ATOMS: atom_id res chain seq x y z
N MET A 1 6.64 22.77 14.79
CA MET A 1 7.36 21.85 13.89
C MET A 1 7.18 20.42 14.41
N PRO A 2 6.95 19.43 13.54
CA PRO A 2 7.05 18.03 13.94
C PRO A 2 8.42 17.80 14.59
N LYS A 3 8.44 17.20 15.78
CA LYS A 3 9.69 16.84 16.45
C LYS A 3 10.06 15.42 16.03
N GLU A 4 11.37 15.17 15.94
CA GLU A 4 11.89 13.81 15.83
C GLU A 4 11.42 12.96 17.01
N ARG A 5 11.27 11.67 16.76
CA ARG A 5 10.77 10.70 17.72
C ARG A 5 11.73 9.53 17.85
N ARG A 6 11.60 8.78 18.94
CA ARG A 6 12.28 7.50 19.09
C ARG A 6 11.43 6.36 18.52
N ALA A 7 12.08 5.34 17.97
CA ALA A 7 11.38 4.15 17.46
C ALA A 7 10.53 3.49 18.56
N SER A 8 11.04 3.45 19.79
CA SER A 8 10.34 2.92 20.97
C SER A 8 9.12 3.72 21.40
N GLU A 9 9.00 4.98 21.00
CA GLU A 9 7.84 5.83 21.32
C GLU A 9 6.67 5.61 20.37
N VAL A 10 6.93 5.11 19.15
CA VAL A 10 5.95 5.05 18.06
C VAL A 10 5.67 3.64 17.55
N LEU A 11 6.56 2.69 17.80
CA LEU A 11 6.42 1.30 17.37
C LEU A 11 6.31 0.34 18.56
N PRO A 12 5.53 -0.74 18.44
CA PRO A 12 5.63 -1.87 19.35
C PRO A 12 6.99 -2.58 19.19
N ALA A 13 7.48 -3.22 20.26
CA ALA A 13 8.82 -3.83 20.30
C ALA A 13 9.08 -4.84 19.16
N ASN A 14 8.06 -5.59 18.76
CA ASN A 14 8.16 -6.58 17.68
C ASN A 14 8.37 -5.96 16.28
N LEU A 15 8.11 -4.65 16.10
CA LEU A 15 8.43 -3.95 14.85
C LEU A 15 9.79 -3.23 14.90
N ILE A 16 10.41 -3.07 16.07
CA ILE A 16 11.68 -2.34 16.21
C ILE A 16 12.87 -3.20 15.77
N SER A 17 12.86 -4.50 16.06
CA SER A 17 13.95 -5.41 15.68
C SER A 17 13.46 -6.83 15.51
N GLY A 18 14.07 -7.55 14.58
CA GLY A 18 13.88 -8.97 14.35
C GLY A 18 15.18 -9.65 13.92
N PRO A 19 15.13 -10.95 13.54
CA PRO A 19 16.33 -11.73 13.24
C PRO A 19 17.24 -11.14 12.14
N HIS A 20 16.65 -10.44 11.18
CA HIS A 20 17.34 -9.92 10.00
C HIS A 20 17.29 -8.40 9.86
N TYR A 21 16.77 -7.69 10.87
CA TYR A 21 16.61 -6.23 10.78
C TYR A 21 16.57 -5.52 12.13
N ARG A 22 16.86 -4.22 12.09
CA ARG A 22 16.70 -3.28 13.18
C ARG A 22 16.30 -1.91 12.62
N VAL A 23 15.22 -1.35 13.16
CA VAL A 23 14.81 0.04 12.92
C VAL A 23 15.76 0.96 13.69
N GLN A 24 16.28 1.99 13.02
CA GLN A 24 17.09 3.01 13.69
C GLN A 24 16.24 3.78 14.72
N ASP A 25 16.86 4.15 15.86
CA ASP A 25 16.12 4.80 16.94
C ASP A 25 15.55 6.16 16.53
N ARG A 26 16.26 6.91 15.67
CA ARG A 26 15.82 8.22 15.18
C ARG A 26 14.73 8.06 14.10
N VAL A 27 13.52 8.52 14.41
CA VAL A 27 12.38 8.54 13.50
C VAL A 27 12.05 9.98 13.13
N ALA A 28 12.14 10.30 11.84
CA ALA A 28 11.72 11.61 11.35
C ALA A 28 10.19 11.64 11.20
N ALA A 29 9.60 12.80 11.48
CA ALA A 29 8.17 13.04 11.30
C ALA A 29 7.98 14.28 10.43
N ASP A 30 7.12 14.21 9.42
CA ASP A 30 6.77 15.38 8.59
C ASP A 30 5.40 15.98 8.96
N GLY A 31 4.79 15.49 10.04
CA GLY A 31 3.49 15.94 10.52
C GLY A 31 2.30 15.17 9.93
N TYR A 32 2.57 14.20 9.05
CA TYR A 32 1.59 13.27 8.49
C TYR A 32 2.08 11.83 8.63
N MET A 33 3.28 11.54 8.11
CA MET A 33 3.89 10.22 8.16
C MET A 33 5.15 10.21 9.00
N LEU A 34 5.43 9.04 9.57
CA LEU A 34 6.74 8.74 10.14
C LEU A 34 7.64 8.19 9.05
N ARG A 35 8.92 8.52 9.14
CA ARG A 35 9.97 8.02 8.23
C ARG A 35 10.97 7.25 9.06
N PHE A 36 11.10 5.99 8.73
CA PHE A 36 11.99 5.05 9.37
C PHE A 36 13.16 4.73 8.45
N THR A 37 14.28 4.39 9.06
CA THR A 37 15.40 3.75 8.38
C THR A 37 15.60 2.38 8.99
N VAL A 38 15.57 1.34 8.17
CA VAL A 38 15.70 -0.05 8.61
C VAL A 38 17.05 -0.58 8.14
N ASN A 39 17.92 -0.92 9.08
CA ASN A 39 19.16 -1.65 8.79
C ASN A 39 18.83 -3.15 8.76
N SER A 40 19.29 -3.86 7.74
CA SER A 40 19.07 -5.31 7.60
C SER A 40 20.31 -6.01 7.05
N ASP A 41 20.31 -7.34 7.14
CA ASP A 41 21.34 -8.19 6.51
C ASP A 41 21.40 -8.04 4.98
N TYR A 42 20.38 -7.39 4.38
CA TYR A 42 20.20 -7.26 2.93
C TYR A 42 20.28 -5.80 2.44
N GLY A 43 20.70 -4.89 3.30
CA GLY A 43 20.85 -3.47 3.01
C GLY A 43 20.11 -2.56 3.98
N THR A 44 20.22 -1.26 3.73
CA THR A 44 19.56 -0.21 4.52
C THR A 44 18.42 0.37 3.71
N PHE A 45 17.22 0.37 4.29
CA PHE A 45 15.99 0.75 3.59
C PHE A 45 15.34 1.96 4.26
N PRO A 46 15.19 3.10 3.55
CA PRO A 46 14.30 4.16 3.99
C PRO A 46 12.85 3.77 3.70
N VAL A 47 11.96 3.99 4.67
CA VAL A 47 10.54 3.67 4.51
C VAL A 47 9.64 4.70 5.18
N THR A 48 8.58 5.07 4.49
CA THR A 48 7.55 6.00 4.99
C THR A 48 6.35 5.20 5.47
N GLY A 49 5.79 5.56 6.63
CA GLY A 49 4.57 4.93 7.12
C GLY A 49 4.82 3.70 7.99
N GLU A 50 3.99 3.50 9.03
CA GLU A 50 3.95 2.22 9.74
C GLU A 50 3.50 1.10 8.79
N TYR A 51 2.59 1.39 7.85
CA TYR A 51 2.21 0.46 6.78
C TYR A 51 3.41 0.02 5.94
N GLY A 52 4.20 0.97 5.44
CA GLY A 52 5.39 0.67 4.63
C GLY A 52 6.41 -0.13 5.43
N LEU A 53 6.59 0.21 6.71
CA LEU A 53 7.50 -0.52 7.61
C LEU A 53 7.07 -1.98 7.79
N ARG A 54 5.77 -2.25 8.03
CA ARG A 54 5.26 -3.62 8.17
C ARG A 54 5.45 -4.43 6.89
N LYS A 55 5.14 -3.83 5.72
CA LYS A 55 5.43 -4.41 4.40
C LYS A 55 6.92 -4.75 4.27
N LEU A 56 7.81 -3.80 4.50
CA LEU A 56 9.27 -4.00 4.39
C LEU A 56 9.80 -5.11 5.32
N ILE A 57 9.28 -5.21 6.55
CA ILE A 57 9.68 -6.28 7.49
C ILE A 57 9.32 -7.66 6.92
N LYS A 58 8.12 -7.83 6.34
CA LYS A 58 7.74 -9.07 5.65
C LYS A 58 8.66 -9.34 4.46
N GLU A 59 9.00 -8.32 3.68
CA GLU A 59 9.91 -8.45 2.54
C GLU A 59 11.32 -8.89 2.98
N ILE A 60 11.86 -8.34 4.06
CA ILE A 60 13.16 -8.75 4.62
C ILE A 60 13.14 -10.23 5.05
N GLN A 61 12.06 -10.66 5.71
CA GLN A 61 11.88 -12.06 6.08
C GLN A 61 11.79 -12.98 4.86
N ALA A 62 11.07 -12.55 3.82
CA ALA A 62 10.97 -13.27 2.56
C ALA A 62 12.32 -13.36 1.84
N ILE A 63 13.12 -12.28 1.81
CA ILE A 63 14.48 -12.29 1.26
C ILE A 63 15.33 -13.33 1.99
N ALA A 64 15.24 -13.39 3.33
CA ALA A 64 15.96 -14.38 4.13
C ALA A 64 15.56 -15.82 3.76
N ALA A 65 14.26 -16.07 3.64
CA ALA A 65 13.73 -17.37 3.25
C ALA A 65 14.19 -17.78 1.84
N LEU A 66 14.07 -16.88 0.87
CA LEU A 66 14.50 -17.11 -0.52
C LEU A 66 16.00 -17.41 -0.62
N LYS A 67 16.84 -16.63 0.08
CA LYS A 67 18.29 -16.85 0.13
C LYS A 67 18.69 -18.16 0.81
N LYS A 68 17.90 -18.62 1.79
CA LYS A 68 18.11 -19.94 2.41
C LYS A 68 17.77 -21.05 1.42
N MET A 69 16.69 -20.90 0.65
CA MET A 69 16.28 -21.89 -0.36
C MET A 69 17.26 -21.98 -1.52
N SER A 70 17.81 -20.85 -1.99
CA SER A 70 18.81 -20.84 -3.06
C SER A 70 20.17 -21.43 -2.67
N ARG A 71 20.41 -21.67 -1.37
CA ARG A 71 21.62 -22.34 -0.85
C ARG A 71 21.42 -23.83 -0.56
N GLY A 72 20.19 -24.35 -0.68
CA GLY A 72 19.90 -25.77 -0.42
C GLY A 72 20.48 -26.69 -1.50
N GLU A 73 20.79 -27.93 -1.12
CA GLU A 73 21.33 -28.96 -2.04
C GLU A 73 20.46 -29.16 -3.28
N ALA A 74 19.12 -29.09 -3.13
CA ALA A 74 18.18 -29.16 -4.25
C ALA A 74 18.37 -28.02 -5.29
N PHE A 75 18.77 -26.82 -4.86
CA PHE A 75 19.12 -25.72 -5.78
C PHE A 75 20.51 -25.96 -6.40
N ALA A 76 21.48 -26.41 -5.61
CA ALA A 76 22.84 -26.69 -6.07
C ALA A 76 22.90 -27.84 -7.11
N GLU A 77 22.12 -28.91 -6.92
CA GLU A 77 22.01 -30.03 -7.85
C GLU A 77 21.26 -29.63 -9.14
N GLY A 78 20.23 -28.80 -9.03
CA GLY A 78 19.48 -28.29 -10.18
C GLY A 78 20.28 -27.38 -11.12
N VAL A 79 21.28 -26.66 -10.60
CA VAL A 79 22.13 -25.74 -11.38
C VAL A 79 23.34 -26.46 -11.99
N LYS A 80 23.77 -27.61 -11.46
CA LYS A 80 24.90 -28.41 -12.01
C LYS A 80 24.74 -28.80 -13.49
N GLY A 81 23.52 -28.80 -14.03
CA GLY A 81 23.25 -29.15 -15.43
C GLY A 81 23.47 -28.04 -16.47
N LYS A 82 23.51 -26.74 -16.11
CA LYS A 82 23.51 -25.64 -17.11
C LYS A 82 24.19 -24.34 -16.61
N ALA A 83 25.32 -24.45 -15.89
CA ALA A 83 25.99 -23.33 -15.25
C ALA A 83 26.99 -22.54 -16.14
N GLN A 84 26.74 -22.36 -17.44
CA GLN A 84 27.68 -21.64 -18.32
C GLN A 84 27.28 -20.21 -18.72
N GLU A 85 26.03 -19.76 -18.55
CA GLU A 85 25.59 -18.46 -19.10
C GLU A 85 25.03 -17.43 -18.09
N THR A 86 25.22 -17.60 -16.77
CA THR A 86 24.60 -16.65 -15.80
C THR A 86 25.52 -16.31 -14.63
N LEU A 87 26.79 -15.98 -14.91
CA LEU A 87 27.75 -15.56 -13.87
C LEU A 87 27.98 -14.05 -13.76
N GLU A 88 27.38 -13.22 -14.61
CA GLU A 88 27.56 -11.78 -14.56
C GLU A 88 26.30 -11.04 -14.07
N PHE A 89 26.00 -11.03 -12.76
CA PHE A 89 25.11 -9.99 -12.21
C PHE A 89 25.26 -9.74 -10.69
N GLY A 90 26.45 -9.97 -10.13
CA GLY A 90 26.67 -9.87 -8.68
C GLY A 90 27.65 -8.80 -8.20
N ALA A 91 28.52 -8.25 -9.05
CA ALA A 91 29.70 -7.52 -8.57
C ALA A 91 29.48 -6.03 -8.24
N ASN A 92 28.40 -5.39 -8.68
CA ASN A 92 28.24 -3.93 -8.56
C ASN A 92 27.32 -3.44 -7.42
N LEU A 93 26.97 -4.30 -6.46
CA LEU A 93 26.08 -3.94 -5.34
C LEU A 93 26.81 -3.66 -4.01
N VAL A 94 28.14 -3.66 -4.00
CA VAL A 94 28.94 -3.53 -2.76
C VAL A 94 29.93 -2.35 -2.78
N ALA A 95 30.04 -1.62 -3.90
CA ALA A 95 30.92 -0.45 -3.98
C ALA A 95 30.12 0.85 -3.84
N ASP A 96 30.37 1.56 -2.74
CA ASP A 96 29.91 2.91 -2.35
C ASP A 96 28.47 3.10 -1.81
N PRO A 97 28.30 3.14 -0.47
CA PRO A 97 27.05 3.56 0.18
C PRO A 97 26.88 5.09 0.27
N GLY A 98 27.69 5.88 -0.44
CA GLY A 98 27.85 7.32 -0.18
C GLY A 98 27.04 8.30 -1.04
N SER A 99 26.48 7.91 -2.20
CA SER A 99 26.09 8.93 -3.21
C SER A 99 24.76 8.72 -3.95
N THR A 100 23.94 7.70 -3.64
CA THR A 100 22.68 7.45 -4.37
C THR A 100 21.41 8.05 -3.74
N MET A 101 21.50 9.01 -2.82
CA MET A 101 20.33 9.75 -2.32
C MET A 101 20.49 11.27 -2.48
N ALA A 102 20.51 11.73 -3.74
CA ALA A 102 20.00 13.06 -4.02
C ALA A 102 18.48 13.03 -3.77
N SER A 103 18.10 13.59 -2.62
CA SER A 103 16.75 13.57 -2.05
C SER A 103 15.71 14.21 -2.98
N VAL A 104 15.00 13.41 -3.77
CA VAL A 104 13.67 13.82 -4.22
C VAL A 104 12.77 13.75 -2.98
N PRO A 105 12.06 14.83 -2.59
CA PRO A 105 11.14 14.75 -1.47
C PRO A 105 10.01 13.77 -1.84
N LYS A 106 10.05 12.56 -1.29
CA LYS A 106 8.98 11.53 -1.36
C LYS A 106 7.95 11.79 -0.27
N GLY A 107 6.68 11.51 -0.50
CA GLY A 107 5.69 11.41 0.58
C GLY A 107 4.38 12.18 0.38
N VAL A 108 3.42 11.82 1.23
CA VAL A 108 2.00 12.21 1.18
C VAL A 108 1.76 13.71 1.31
N ALA A 109 2.71 14.48 1.87
CA ALA A 109 2.55 15.92 2.05
C ALA A 109 2.31 16.67 0.72
N LYS A 110 2.94 16.22 -0.38
CA LYS A 110 2.80 16.81 -1.73
C LYS A 110 1.43 16.62 -2.36
N LEU A 111 0.72 15.54 -2.02
CA LEU A 111 -0.67 15.32 -2.45
C LEU A 111 -1.61 16.46 -2.02
N PHE A 112 -1.20 17.24 -1.01
CA PHE A 112 -1.97 18.35 -0.46
C PHE A 112 -1.38 19.73 -0.79
N ASP A 113 -0.24 19.80 -1.50
CA ASP A 113 0.43 21.07 -1.84
C ASP A 113 -0.07 21.69 -3.15
N ASN A 114 -0.81 20.97 -4.00
CA ASN A 114 -1.21 21.48 -5.31
C ASN A 114 -2.74 21.54 -5.50
N ILE A 115 -3.32 22.73 -5.31
CA ILE A 115 -4.52 23.20 -6.02
C ILE A 115 -4.03 24.27 -7.01
N ALA A 116 -3.53 23.85 -8.18
CA ALA A 116 -3.47 24.60 -9.43
C ALA A 116 -2.63 23.84 -10.48
N THR A 117 -3.17 23.73 -11.70
CA THR A 117 -2.54 23.38 -12.99
C THR A 117 -2.21 21.93 -13.37
N GLY A 118 -2.89 21.47 -14.44
CA GLY A 118 -2.24 20.97 -15.66
C GLY A 118 -1.81 19.51 -15.74
N PHE A 119 -2.66 18.65 -16.32
CA PHE A 119 -2.33 17.26 -16.68
C PHE A 119 -1.31 17.16 -17.83
N GLN A 120 -0.23 16.39 -17.65
CA GLN A 120 0.60 15.87 -18.75
C GLN A 120 0.20 14.42 -19.10
N LYS A 121 0.17 14.10 -20.40
CA LYS A 121 -0.27 12.82 -20.97
C LYS A 121 0.80 11.71 -20.77
N PRO A 122 0.44 10.52 -20.28
CA PRO A 122 1.32 9.35 -20.34
C PRO A 122 1.37 8.74 -21.76
N ARG A 123 2.55 8.27 -22.18
CA ARG A 123 2.77 7.46 -23.39
C ARG A 123 2.31 6.01 -23.14
N GLU A 124 1.69 5.40 -24.15
CA GLU A 124 1.23 4.00 -24.13
C GLU A 124 2.41 3.00 -24.20
N PRO A 125 2.41 1.91 -23.40
CA PRO A 125 3.34 0.80 -23.59
C PRO A 125 2.89 -0.13 -24.73
N ARG A 126 3.83 -0.50 -25.59
CA ARG A 126 3.68 -1.44 -26.71
C ARG A 126 3.44 -2.87 -26.18
N ARG A 127 2.51 -3.61 -26.79
CA ARG A 127 2.23 -5.02 -26.50
C ARG A 127 3.17 -5.93 -27.29
N ASP A 128 4.00 -6.70 -26.59
CA ASP A 128 4.79 -7.78 -27.18
C ASP A 128 4.19 -9.16 -26.81
N SER A 129 4.36 -10.14 -27.70
CA SER A 129 4.02 -11.54 -27.45
C SER A 129 5.01 -12.17 -26.47
N VAL A 130 4.55 -12.49 -25.26
CA VAL A 130 5.38 -13.10 -24.21
C VAL A 130 5.49 -14.61 -24.45
N GLY A 131 6.72 -15.15 -24.54
CA GLY A 131 6.96 -16.58 -24.73
C GLY A 131 6.55 -17.44 -23.52
N GLN A 132 6.23 -18.72 -23.75
CA GLN A 132 5.67 -19.64 -22.74
C GLN A 132 6.55 -19.82 -21.50
N GLN A 133 7.88 -19.78 -21.66
CA GLN A 133 8.83 -19.86 -20.54
C GLN A 133 8.76 -18.63 -19.63
N LEU A 134 8.56 -17.42 -20.19
CA LEU A 134 8.40 -16.19 -19.40
C LEU A 134 7.06 -16.16 -18.66
N LEU A 135 6.01 -16.76 -19.24
CA LEU A 135 4.73 -16.95 -18.56
C LEU A 135 4.88 -17.87 -17.34
N ASN A 136 5.55 -19.02 -17.50
CA ASN A 136 5.80 -19.96 -16.40
C ASN A 136 6.60 -19.32 -15.26
N VAL A 137 7.62 -18.51 -15.57
CA VAL A 137 8.40 -17.76 -14.56
C VAL A 137 7.52 -16.75 -13.82
N SER A 138 6.68 -16.01 -14.55
CA SER A 138 5.79 -15.00 -13.95
C SER A 138 4.74 -15.64 -13.04
N ASP A 139 4.26 -16.83 -13.39
CA ASP A 139 3.30 -17.58 -12.59
C ASP A 139 3.94 -18.17 -11.33
N ALA A 140 5.14 -18.74 -11.45
CA ALA A 140 5.93 -19.19 -10.31
C ALA A 140 6.20 -18.03 -9.33
N LYS A 141 6.57 -16.85 -9.85
CA LYS A 141 6.83 -15.65 -9.04
C LYS A 141 5.63 -15.24 -8.20
N ARG A 142 4.42 -15.25 -8.76
CA ARG A 142 3.20 -14.91 -8.04
C ARG A 142 2.85 -15.95 -6.96
N LYS A 143 3.07 -17.24 -7.23
CA LYS A 143 2.87 -18.32 -6.25
C LYS A 143 3.85 -18.24 -5.09
N ILE A 144 5.15 -18.10 -5.38
CA ILE A 144 6.18 -17.95 -4.36
C ILE A 144 5.92 -16.70 -3.50
N ALA A 145 5.59 -15.57 -4.12
CA ALA A 145 5.28 -14.35 -3.38
C ALA A 145 4.05 -14.52 -2.47
N TYR A 146 3.01 -15.20 -2.96
CA TYR A 146 1.82 -15.53 -2.16
C TYR A 146 2.15 -16.42 -0.97
N ASP A 147 2.93 -17.48 -1.16
CA ASP A 147 3.33 -18.41 -0.10
C ASP A 147 4.21 -17.74 0.96
N LEU A 148 5.01 -16.75 0.56
CA LEU A 148 5.82 -15.90 1.44
C LEU A 148 5.03 -14.74 2.06
N GLY A 149 3.77 -14.54 1.70
CA GLY A 149 2.95 -13.43 2.20
C GLY A 149 3.47 -12.05 1.82
N VAL A 150 4.13 -11.91 0.67
CA VAL A 150 4.68 -10.64 0.15
C VAL A 150 4.04 -10.22 -1.16
N ASP A 151 4.10 -8.92 -1.44
CA ASP A 151 3.59 -8.35 -2.68
C ASP A 151 4.51 -8.68 -3.86
N VAL A 152 3.99 -9.42 -4.83
CA VAL A 152 4.71 -9.71 -6.09
C VAL A 152 5.06 -8.44 -6.87
N TYR A 153 4.33 -7.35 -6.68
CA TYR A 153 4.58 -6.05 -7.29
C TYR A 153 5.37 -5.09 -6.40
N SER A 154 6.01 -5.59 -5.34
CA SER A 154 6.85 -4.77 -4.46
C SER A 154 7.93 -4.02 -5.24
N SER A 155 8.17 -2.76 -4.87
CA SER A 155 9.28 -1.93 -5.36
C SER A 155 10.65 -2.34 -4.81
N ASN A 156 10.69 -3.22 -3.80
CA ASN A 156 11.93 -3.67 -3.18
C ASN A 156 12.74 -4.53 -4.15
N ARG A 157 13.78 -3.93 -4.73
CA ARG A 157 14.63 -4.59 -5.74
C ARG A 157 15.32 -5.83 -5.22
N VAL A 158 15.70 -5.87 -3.95
CA VAL A 158 16.35 -7.06 -3.37
C VAL A 158 15.37 -8.23 -3.36
N LEU A 159 14.15 -7.99 -2.89
CA LEU A 159 13.09 -9.00 -2.94
C LEU A 159 12.76 -9.42 -4.38
N GLN A 160 12.62 -8.46 -5.30
CA GLN A 160 12.29 -8.74 -6.69
C GLN A 160 13.32 -9.64 -7.37
N ASN A 161 14.61 -9.41 -7.10
CA ASN A 161 15.71 -10.20 -7.65
C ASN A 161 15.70 -11.64 -7.11
N GLU A 162 15.50 -11.81 -5.81
CA GLU A 162 15.43 -13.14 -5.19
C GLU A 162 14.20 -13.93 -5.67
N LEU A 163 13.04 -13.27 -5.75
CA LEU A 163 11.82 -13.87 -6.31
C LEU A 163 12.03 -14.31 -7.75
N GLU A 164 12.63 -13.46 -8.59
CA GLU A 164 12.88 -13.76 -10.00
C GLU A 164 13.88 -14.92 -10.16
N SER A 165 14.97 -14.93 -9.39
CA SER A 165 15.97 -16.00 -9.40
C SER A 165 15.34 -17.36 -9.08
N LEU A 166 14.59 -17.44 -7.96
CA LEU A 166 13.95 -18.69 -7.55
C LEU A 166 12.86 -19.13 -8.53
N SER A 167 12.10 -18.18 -9.08
CA SER A 167 11.04 -18.47 -10.07
C SER A 167 11.60 -19.03 -11.38
N LYS A 168 12.75 -18.52 -11.83
CA LYS A 168 13.46 -19.06 -13.01
C LYS A 168 13.90 -20.49 -12.76
N ALA A 169 14.51 -20.77 -11.60
CA ALA A 169 14.92 -22.13 -11.23
C ALA A 169 13.71 -23.09 -11.17
N GLN A 170 12.60 -22.68 -10.54
CA GLN A 170 11.39 -23.50 -10.48
C GLN A 170 10.80 -23.78 -11.87
N ALA A 171 10.71 -22.75 -12.73
CA ALA A 171 10.18 -22.89 -14.09
C ALA A 171 11.06 -23.78 -14.99
N LEU A 172 12.36 -23.87 -14.70
CA LEU A 172 13.31 -24.74 -15.40
C LEU A 172 13.29 -26.20 -14.89
N GLY A 173 12.48 -26.51 -13.88
CA GLY A 173 12.39 -27.85 -13.29
C GLY A 173 13.61 -28.24 -12.45
N SER A 174 14.48 -27.28 -12.13
CA SER A 174 15.72 -27.53 -11.38
C SER A 174 15.51 -27.56 -9.86
N LEU A 175 14.31 -27.24 -9.38
CA LEU A 175 13.95 -27.34 -7.96
C LEU A 175 12.92 -28.44 -7.75
N GLY A 176 13.30 -29.43 -6.93
CA GLY A 176 12.37 -30.43 -6.39
C GLY A 176 11.19 -29.77 -5.70
N VAL A 177 10.00 -30.37 -5.88
CA VAL A 177 8.70 -29.86 -5.45
C VAL A 177 8.69 -29.53 -3.95
N SER A 178 8.25 -28.30 -3.65
CA SER A 178 7.69 -27.84 -2.37
C SER A 178 8.56 -27.99 -1.12
N ALA A 179 9.48 -27.03 -0.90
CA ALA A 179 9.79 -26.67 0.48
C ALA A 179 8.56 -25.95 1.05
N ALA A 180 7.75 -26.66 1.84
CA ALA A 180 6.75 -26.03 2.68
C ALA A 180 7.48 -25.00 3.55
N ILE A 181 7.20 -23.72 3.34
CA ILE A 181 7.81 -22.65 4.13
C ILE A 181 6.95 -22.54 5.39
N PRO A 182 7.45 -22.92 6.58
CA PRO A 182 6.74 -22.61 7.81
C PRO A 182 6.85 -21.10 8.02
N TYR A 183 5.89 -20.34 7.49
CA TYR A 183 5.81 -18.93 7.79
C TYR A 183 5.29 -18.79 9.22
N GLY A 184 6.16 -18.34 10.12
CA GLY A 184 5.80 -17.84 11.46
C GLY A 184 5.05 -16.52 11.35
N GLY A 185 3.94 -16.50 10.63
CA GLY A 185 2.98 -15.40 10.67
C GLY A 185 2.07 -15.64 11.86
N GLY A 186 2.30 -14.90 12.95
CA GLY A 186 1.39 -14.93 14.09
C GLY A 186 -0.04 -14.75 13.61
N THR A 187 -0.89 -15.73 13.89
CA THR A 187 -2.34 -15.61 13.74
C THR A 187 -2.80 -14.44 14.58
N VAL A 188 -3.07 -13.29 13.95
CA VAL A 188 -3.93 -12.30 14.57
C VAL A 188 -5.34 -12.86 14.48
N VAL A 189 -5.69 -13.63 15.51
CA VAL A 189 -7.05 -14.11 15.73
C VAL A 189 -7.92 -12.90 16.02
N GLY A 190 -8.80 -12.57 15.07
CA GLY A 190 -10.00 -11.78 15.32
C GLY A 190 -10.29 -10.63 14.36
N ILE A 191 -10.62 -10.88 13.07
CA ILE A 191 -11.43 -9.95 12.24
C ILE A 191 -12.24 -10.74 11.18
N SER A 192 -13.52 -10.95 11.42
CA SER A 192 -14.33 -12.06 10.85
C SER A 192 -14.92 -11.87 9.44
N ARG A 193 -14.57 -10.80 8.69
CA ARG A 193 -15.03 -10.58 7.30
C ARG A 193 -14.02 -9.89 6.38
N MET A 194 -13.18 -8.99 6.90
CA MET A 194 -12.13 -8.34 6.10
C MET A 194 -11.04 -9.32 5.65
N SER A 195 -10.72 -10.30 6.51
CA SER A 195 -9.79 -11.39 6.20
C SER A 195 -10.22 -12.21 4.97
N GLN A 196 -11.54 -12.31 4.70
CA GLN A 196 -12.05 -12.99 3.51
C GLN A 196 -11.80 -12.19 2.23
N THR A 197 -12.11 -10.88 2.21
CA THR A 197 -11.81 -10.02 1.05
C THR A 197 -10.30 -9.94 0.80
N ALA A 198 -9.50 -9.76 1.85
CA ALA A 198 -8.05 -9.77 1.74
C ALA A 198 -7.54 -11.11 1.18
N GLY A 199 -8.10 -12.22 1.66
CA GLY A 199 -7.81 -13.56 1.14
C GLY A 199 -8.19 -13.74 -0.33
N GLU A 200 -9.36 -13.25 -0.75
CA GLU A 200 -9.82 -13.27 -2.14
C GLU A 200 -8.92 -12.44 -3.05
N VAL A 201 -8.59 -11.21 -2.67
CA VAL A 201 -7.67 -10.36 -3.44
C VAL A 201 -6.28 -10.99 -3.50
N ASN A 202 -5.76 -11.55 -2.41
CA ASN A 202 -4.48 -12.24 -2.43
C ASN A 202 -4.49 -13.47 -3.37
N ARG A 203 -5.59 -14.23 -3.43
CA ARG A 203 -5.73 -15.32 -4.41
C ARG A 203 -5.79 -14.80 -5.83
N LEU A 204 -6.52 -13.71 -6.10
CA LEU A 204 -6.51 -13.06 -7.41
C LEU A 204 -5.09 -12.62 -7.80
N LEU A 205 -4.33 -12.02 -6.89
CA LEU A 205 -2.95 -11.60 -7.15
C LEU A 205 -1.99 -12.76 -7.39
N ARG A 206 -2.29 -13.93 -6.83
CA ARG A 206 -1.55 -15.18 -7.07
C ARG A 206 -1.90 -15.77 -8.44
N ASP A 207 -3.19 -15.92 -8.72
CA ASP A 207 -3.70 -16.73 -9.82
C ASP A 207 -3.73 -15.93 -11.14
N GLU A 208 -4.09 -14.65 -11.09
CA GLU A 208 -4.32 -13.82 -12.28
C GLU A 208 -3.06 -13.09 -12.74
N SER A 209 -2.88 -13.00 -14.06
CA SER A 209 -1.84 -12.17 -14.67
C SER A 209 -2.16 -10.68 -14.53
N PRO A 210 -1.19 -9.77 -14.70
CA PRO A 210 -1.43 -8.33 -14.66
C PRO A 210 -2.52 -7.86 -15.66
N SER A 211 -2.57 -8.46 -16.85
CA SER A 211 -3.59 -8.15 -17.86
C SER A 211 -4.96 -8.71 -17.49
N ALA A 212 -5.03 -9.91 -16.89
CA ALA A 212 -6.28 -10.47 -16.39
C ALA A 212 -6.84 -9.65 -15.22
N LEU A 213 -6.00 -9.25 -14.27
CA LEU A 213 -6.35 -8.30 -13.20
C LEU A 213 -6.85 -6.97 -13.75
N ARG A 214 -6.17 -6.43 -14.77
CA ARG A 214 -6.61 -5.21 -15.45
C ARG A 214 -8.02 -5.38 -16.02
N ASN A 215 -8.26 -6.46 -16.77
CA ASN A 215 -9.56 -6.73 -17.39
C ASN A 215 -10.66 -6.95 -16.32
N LEU A 216 -10.33 -7.63 -15.22
CA LEU A 216 -11.22 -7.79 -14.07
C LEU A 216 -11.60 -6.44 -13.47
N ASN A 217 -10.60 -5.59 -13.21
CA ASN A 217 -10.80 -4.26 -12.64
C ASN A 217 -11.61 -3.36 -13.57
N GLU A 218 -11.36 -3.42 -14.88
CA GLU A 218 -12.13 -2.70 -15.90
C GLU A 218 -13.61 -3.07 -15.85
N ARG A 219 -13.93 -4.38 -15.87
CA ARG A 219 -15.32 -4.86 -15.78
C ARG A 219 -16.00 -4.39 -14.50
N LYS A 220 -15.30 -4.48 -13.36
CA LYS A 220 -15.85 -4.03 -12.06
C LYS A 220 -16.09 -2.52 -12.04
N LEU A 221 -15.16 -1.72 -12.56
CA LEU A 221 -15.30 -0.27 -12.67
C LEU A 221 -16.49 0.13 -13.55
N GLN A 222 -16.65 -0.53 -14.70
CA GLN A 222 -17.80 -0.33 -15.60
C GLN A 222 -19.12 -0.75 -14.94
N ALA A 223 -19.16 -1.89 -14.25
CA ALA A 223 -20.33 -2.33 -13.49
C ALA A 223 -20.67 -1.37 -12.33
N MET A 224 -19.66 -0.66 -11.81
CA MET A 224 -19.84 0.40 -10.83
C MET A 224 -20.28 1.74 -11.43
N GLY A 225 -20.40 1.84 -12.76
CA GLY A 225 -20.80 3.05 -13.48
C GLY A 225 -19.67 4.08 -13.67
N VAL A 226 -18.41 3.67 -13.52
CA VAL A 226 -17.26 4.54 -13.80
C VAL A 226 -17.08 4.65 -15.30
N ASP A 227 -16.99 5.88 -15.83
CA ASP A 227 -16.80 6.12 -17.26
C ASP A 227 -15.54 5.41 -17.81
N ARG A 228 -15.61 5.01 -19.09
CA ARG A 228 -14.54 4.28 -19.76
C ARG A 228 -13.23 5.08 -19.81
N SER A 229 -13.29 6.38 -20.09
CA SER A 229 -12.09 7.23 -20.15
C SER A 229 -11.40 7.31 -18.79
N LEU A 230 -12.19 7.48 -17.72
CA LEU A 230 -11.66 7.51 -16.35
C LEU A 230 -11.08 6.14 -15.95
N THR A 231 -11.76 5.06 -16.30
CA THR A 231 -11.30 3.68 -16.09
C THR A 231 -9.95 3.44 -16.76
N GLU A 232 -9.81 3.81 -18.04
CA GLU A 232 -8.55 3.65 -18.78
C GLU A 232 -7.40 4.45 -18.16
N ARG A 233 -7.65 5.71 -17.76
CA ARG A 233 -6.65 6.54 -17.06
C ARG A 233 -6.20 5.90 -15.75
N PHE A 234 -7.13 5.40 -14.94
CA PHE A 234 -6.84 4.72 -13.69
C PHE A 234 -6.02 3.46 -13.90
N LEU A 235 -6.44 2.59 -14.82
CA LEU A 235 -5.76 1.33 -15.08
C LEU A 235 -4.38 1.51 -15.73
N ASN A 236 -4.17 2.60 -16.48
CA ASN A 236 -2.88 2.98 -17.08
C ASN A 236 -1.97 3.76 -16.12
N HIS A 237 -2.46 4.15 -14.94
CA HIS A 237 -1.68 4.95 -14.00
C HIS A 237 -0.40 4.20 -13.56
N THR A 238 0.78 4.77 -13.82
CA THR A 238 2.07 4.08 -13.64
C THR A 238 2.48 3.93 -12.19
N GLN A 239 2.10 4.87 -11.32
CA GLN A 239 2.44 4.82 -9.90
C GLN A 239 1.54 3.87 -9.10
N LEU A 240 0.44 3.39 -9.69
CA LEU A 240 -0.44 2.42 -9.06
C LEU A 240 -0.12 1.02 -9.62
N SER A 241 0.45 0.16 -8.79
CA SER A 241 0.69 -1.24 -9.18
C SER A 241 -0.63 -2.00 -9.44
N PRO A 242 -0.59 -3.16 -10.11
CA PRO A 242 -1.77 -4.00 -10.27
C PRO A 242 -2.43 -4.38 -8.93
N ARG A 243 -1.66 -4.55 -7.85
CA ARG A 243 -2.19 -4.72 -6.49
C ARG A 243 -3.00 -3.51 -6.05
N HIS A 244 -2.42 -2.31 -6.07
CA HIS A 244 -3.13 -1.09 -5.66
C HIS A 244 -4.46 -0.93 -6.38
N LYS A 245 -4.45 -1.11 -7.72
CA LYS A 245 -5.66 -1.03 -8.55
C LYS A 245 -6.71 -2.05 -8.12
N THR A 246 -6.29 -3.30 -7.90
CA THR A 246 -7.20 -4.39 -7.52
C THR A 246 -7.78 -4.20 -6.12
N VAL A 247 -6.97 -3.80 -5.14
CA VAL A 247 -7.43 -3.53 -3.76
C VAL A 247 -8.39 -2.34 -3.73
N ILE A 248 -8.06 -1.26 -4.44
CA ILE A 248 -8.95 -0.09 -4.56
C ILE A 248 -10.29 -0.50 -5.19
N VAL A 249 -10.28 -1.19 -6.33
CA VAL A 249 -11.51 -1.59 -7.03
C VAL A 249 -12.34 -2.55 -6.18
N ALA A 250 -11.73 -3.55 -5.54
CA ALA A 250 -12.41 -4.47 -4.63
C ALA A 250 -13.00 -3.75 -3.41
N SER A 251 -12.35 -2.70 -2.92
CA SER A 251 -12.86 -1.86 -1.83
C SER A 251 -14.07 -1.04 -2.27
N LEU A 252 -14.00 -0.42 -3.46
CA LEU A 252 -15.11 0.38 -4.00
C LEU A 252 -16.35 -0.46 -4.34
N GLU A 253 -16.15 -1.71 -4.77
CA GLU A 253 -17.22 -2.65 -5.12
C GLU A 253 -18.15 -2.92 -3.93
N LYS A 254 -17.63 -2.84 -2.70
CA LYS A 254 -18.42 -2.98 -1.46
C LYS A 254 -19.45 -1.87 -1.27
N PHE A 255 -19.34 -0.76 -2.00
CA PHE A 255 -20.20 0.41 -1.88
C PHE A 255 -21.37 0.37 -2.86
N SER A 256 -22.07 -0.76 -2.97
CA SER A 256 -23.00 -1.11 -4.07
C SER A 256 -24.07 -0.06 -4.44
N ARG A 257 -24.31 0.98 -3.62
CA ARG A 257 -25.19 2.12 -3.94
C ARG A 257 -24.61 3.52 -3.67
N ALA A 258 -23.35 3.62 -3.26
CA ALA A 258 -22.73 4.92 -3.02
C ALA A 258 -22.54 5.69 -4.33
N ARG A 259 -22.99 6.95 -4.34
CA ARG A 259 -22.68 7.92 -5.40
C ARG A 259 -21.23 8.38 -5.27
N GLY A 260 -20.62 8.82 -6.37
CA GLY A 260 -19.29 9.45 -6.34
C GLY A 260 -18.10 8.50 -6.26
N ARG A 261 -18.24 7.21 -6.61
CA ARG A 261 -17.09 6.29 -6.75
C ARG A 261 -16.05 6.82 -7.76
N GLU A 262 -16.51 7.50 -8.81
CA GLU A 262 -15.64 8.20 -9.76
C GLU A 262 -14.81 9.32 -9.12
N ALA A 263 -15.33 9.97 -8.08
CA ALA A 263 -14.57 10.98 -7.33
C ALA A 263 -13.40 10.34 -6.59
N PHE A 264 -13.58 9.12 -6.04
CA PHE A 264 -12.48 8.34 -5.49
C PHE A 264 -11.45 7.99 -6.57
N ILE A 265 -11.89 7.50 -7.74
CA ILE A 265 -10.97 7.14 -8.82
C ILE A 265 -10.14 8.34 -9.27
N ASN A 266 -10.78 9.51 -9.46
CA ASN A 266 -10.06 10.75 -9.76
C ASN A 266 -9.08 11.16 -8.64
N PHE A 267 -9.42 10.92 -7.38
CA PHE A 267 -8.51 11.15 -6.26
C PHE A 267 -7.30 10.21 -6.31
N ALA A 268 -7.51 8.93 -6.63
CA ALA A 268 -6.44 7.95 -6.76
C ALA A 268 -5.44 8.28 -7.89
N LEU A 269 -5.88 8.98 -8.95
CA LEU A 269 -4.99 9.48 -10.02
C LEU A 269 -3.99 10.54 -9.55
N ARG A 270 -4.09 11.03 -8.31
CA ARG A 270 -3.13 11.99 -7.74
C ARG A 270 -1.87 11.33 -7.18
N ALA A 271 -1.79 9.99 -7.15
CA ALA A 271 -0.60 9.29 -6.67
C ALA A 271 0.62 9.62 -7.55
N GLU A 272 1.73 10.04 -6.94
CA GLU A 272 2.97 10.41 -7.64
C GLU A 272 4.13 9.47 -7.32
N ASP A 273 4.00 8.67 -6.27
CA ASP A 273 5.01 7.74 -5.76
C ASP A 273 4.34 6.57 -5.03
N GLU A 274 5.14 5.61 -4.56
CA GLU A 274 4.64 4.45 -3.80
C GLU A 274 3.96 4.87 -2.49
N ASP A 275 4.46 5.90 -1.81
CA ASP A 275 3.90 6.37 -0.55
C ASP A 275 2.47 6.90 -0.75
N SER A 276 2.25 7.69 -1.80
CA SER A 276 0.93 8.18 -2.19
C SER A 276 0.04 7.08 -2.76
N ALA A 277 0.58 6.10 -3.49
CA ALA A 277 -0.16 4.92 -3.93
C ALA A 277 -0.69 4.09 -2.74
N ASN A 278 0.17 3.84 -1.75
CA ASN A 278 -0.20 3.19 -0.48
C ASN A 278 -1.26 4.00 0.27
N PHE A 279 -1.12 5.34 0.30
CA PHE A 279 -2.14 6.22 0.89
C PHE A 279 -3.51 6.06 0.22
N MET A 280 -3.56 6.00 -1.11
CA MET A 280 -4.82 5.79 -1.85
C MET A 280 -5.44 4.43 -1.54
N GLN A 281 -4.63 3.37 -1.50
CA GLN A 281 -5.11 2.04 -1.12
C GLN A 281 -5.67 2.03 0.30
N ASN A 282 -4.90 2.51 1.28
CA ASN A 282 -5.30 2.54 2.68
C ASN A 282 -6.56 3.38 2.89
N THR A 283 -6.75 4.45 2.11
CA THR A 283 -7.98 5.26 2.13
C THR A 283 -9.18 4.43 1.66
N ALA A 284 -9.03 3.65 0.58
CA ALA A 284 -10.08 2.75 0.09
C ALA A 284 -10.44 1.68 1.13
N GLU A 285 -9.43 1.11 1.79
CA GLU A 285 -9.60 0.09 2.83
C GLU A 285 -10.29 0.64 4.08
N ILE A 286 -9.98 1.85 4.53
CA ILE A 286 -10.71 2.52 5.63
C ILE A 286 -12.20 2.69 5.27
N LEU A 287 -12.50 3.13 4.04
CA LEU A 287 -13.88 3.27 3.58
C LEU A 287 -14.60 1.91 3.54
N ALA A 288 -13.96 0.88 3.00
CA ALA A 288 -14.47 -0.49 2.98
C ALA A 288 -14.75 -1.01 4.40
N ALA A 289 -13.86 -0.71 5.34
CA ALA A 289 -14.04 -1.08 6.72
C ALA A 289 -15.22 -0.38 7.38
N TYR A 290 -15.34 0.93 7.17
CA TYR A 290 -16.44 1.73 7.72
C TYR A 290 -17.80 1.25 7.18
N GLN A 291 -17.88 1.02 5.86
CA GLN A 291 -19.05 0.45 5.19
C GLN A 291 -19.52 -0.85 5.85
N GLN A 292 -18.57 -1.71 6.22
CA GLN A 292 -18.88 -3.04 6.75
C GLN A 292 -19.16 -3.06 8.25
N THR A 293 -18.56 -2.15 9.02
CA THR A 293 -18.54 -2.23 10.50
C THR A 293 -19.35 -1.14 11.18
N VAL A 294 -19.62 -0.01 10.51
CA VAL A 294 -20.27 1.15 11.13
C VAL A 294 -21.56 1.51 10.43
N SER A 295 -21.51 1.94 9.17
CA SER A 295 -22.71 2.38 8.45
C SER A 295 -22.49 2.41 6.94
N PRO A 296 -23.53 2.11 6.13
CA PRO A 296 -23.43 2.20 4.69
C PRO A 296 -23.05 3.60 4.20
N ILE A 297 -21.98 3.70 3.41
CA ILE A 297 -21.58 4.86 2.64
C ILE A 297 -22.59 5.09 1.51
N GLN A 298 -23.08 6.32 1.41
CA GLN A 298 -24.06 6.75 0.41
C GLN A 298 -23.45 7.66 -0.66
N GLU A 299 -22.37 8.38 -0.34
CA GLU A 299 -21.78 9.37 -1.24
C GLU A 299 -20.32 9.62 -0.90
N ILE A 300 -19.48 9.72 -1.92
CA ILE A 300 -18.07 10.09 -1.82
C ILE A 300 -17.85 11.39 -2.60
N VAL A 301 -17.24 12.39 -1.97
CA VAL A 301 -16.89 13.67 -2.59
C VAL A 301 -15.46 14.06 -2.25
N VAL A 302 -14.82 14.86 -3.11
CA VAL A 302 -13.43 15.29 -2.94
C VAL A 302 -13.27 16.78 -3.22
N PRO A 303 -13.84 17.69 -2.41
CA PRO A 303 -13.71 19.15 -2.56
C PRO A 303 -12.28 19.65 -2.27
N GLY A 304 -11.43 18.79 -1.71
CA GLY A 304 -10.01 19.03 -1.48
C GLY A 304 -9.41 17.77 -0.86
N ILE A 305 -9.96 17.40 0.30
CA ILE A 305 -9.78 16.07 0.92
C ILE A 305 -10.97 15.17 0.59
N LEU A 306 -10.77 13.86 0.72
CA LEU A 306 -11.83 12.89 0.51
C LEU A 306 -12.79 12.87 1.71
N LEU A 307 -14.09 12.92 1.42
CA LEU A 307 -15.17 12.86 2.40
C LEU A 307 -16.17 11.79 1.96
N ALA A 308 -16.59 10.96 2.90
CA ALA A 308 -17.60 9.94 2.67
C ALA A 308 -18.79 10.13 3.60
N ARG A 309 -19.97 10.36 3.02
CA ARG A 309 -21.22 10.47 3.77
C ARG A 309 -21.83 9.09 3.96
N ALA A 310 -22.15 8.77 5.20
CA ALA A 310 -22.80 7.54 5.58
C ALA A 310 -24.30 7.71 5.88
N ALA A 311 -25.05 6.62 5.84
CA ALA A 311 -26.50 6.59 6.02
C ALA A 311 -26.96 7.04 7.42
N ASN A 312 -26.09 6.91 8.42
CA ASN A 312 -26.31 7.41 9.78
C ASN A 312 -26.11 8.93 9.95
N GLY A 313 -25.83 9.66 8.88
CA GLY A 313 -25.59 11.10 8.89
C GLY A 313 -24.14 11.53 9.20
N THR A 314 -23.23 10.57 9.42
CA THR A 314 -21.80 10.85 9.61
C THR A 314 -21.14 11.23 8.29
N VAL A 315 -20.25 12.22 8.34
CA VAL A 315 -19.28 12.51 7.27
C VAL A 315 -17.91 12.05 7.74
N LEU A 316 -17.48 10.92 7.17
CA LEU A 316 -16.19 10.31 7.43
C LEU A 316 -15.09 11.03 6.63
N ILE A 317 -14.00 11.33 7.31
CA ILE A 317 -12.74 11.78 6.74
C ILE A 317 -11.73 10.63 6.92
N PRO A 318 -11.55 9.74 5.92
CA PRO A 318 -10.54 8.69 5.99
C PRO A 318 -9.17 9.28 5.68
N PHE A 319 -8.27 9.28 6.65
CA PHE A 319 -6.97 9.91 6.50
C PHE A 319 -5.86 9.02 7.09
N PRO A 320 -5.32 8.07 6.31
CA PRO A 320 -4.27 7.18 6.78
C PRO A 320 -2.96 7.97 7.01
N LEU A 321 -2.74 8.37 8.26
CA LEU A 321 -1.56 9.05 8.76
C LEU A 321 -1.00 8.30 9.98
N ASP A 322 0.29 8.41 10.25
CA ASP A 322 0.92 7.79 11.42
C ASP A 322 0.86 8.70 12.65
N TYR A 323 1.13 10.00 12.44
CA TYR A 323 1.10 10.98 13.52
C TYR A 323 0.70 12.38 13.03
N GLY A 324 -0.53 12.77 13.34
CA GLY A 324 -1.11 14.05 12.95
C GLY A 324 -0.78 15.17 13.93
N VAL A 325 -0.28 16.29 13.45
CA VAL A 325 -0.05 17.50 14.26
C VAL A 325 -0.94 18.66 13.81
N TRP A 326 -1.36 19.50 14.76
CA TRP A 326 -2.05 20.74 14.41
C TRP A 326 -1.06 21.72 13.77
N SER A 327 -1.38 22.16 12.56
CA SER A 327 -0.59 23.12 11.80
C SER A 327 -1.51 24.13 11.14
N VAL A 328 -0.97 25.26 10.69
CA VAL A 328 -1.73 26.26 9.91
C VAL A 328 -2.38 25.63 8.68
N ARG A 329 -1.71 24.65 8.06
CA ARG A 329 -2.26 23.88 6.95
C ARG A 329 -3.43 23.01 7.37
N ALA A 330 -3.29 22.26 8.46
CA ALA A 330 -4.37 21.42 8.99
C ALA A 330 -5.59 22.28 9.35
N GLU A 331 -5.38 23.43 9.99
CA GLU A 331 -6.45 24.38 10.30
C GLU A 331 -7.17 24.87 9.04
N ARG A 332 -6.43 25.24 7.99
CA ARG A 332 -7.01 25.66 6.71
C ARG A 332 -7.82 24.54 6.07
N VAL A 333 -7.31 23.31 6.04
CA VAL A 333 -8.01 22.16 5.49
C VAL A 333 -9.31 21.88 6.26
N VAL A 334 -9.27 21.93 7.59
CA VAL A 334 -10.46 21.74 8.44
C VAL A 334 -11.49 22.85 8.19
N LYS A 335 -11.08 24.12 8.20
CA LYS A 335 -11.98 25.25 7.93
C LYS A 335 -12.65 25.14 6.57
N ASN A 336 -11.89 24.83 5.52
CA ASN A 336 -12.43 24.66 4.17
C ASN A 336 -13.38 23.46 4.06
N THR A 337 -13.05 22.35 4.74
CA THR A 337 -13.89 21.15 4.78
C THR A 337 -15.25 21.44 5.42
N LEU A 338 -15.25 22.11 6.57
CA LEU A 338 -16.46 22.47 7.31
C LEU A 338 -17.28 23.52 6.57
N ALA A 339 -16.63 24.55 6.00
CA ALA A 339 -17.30 25.59 5.22
C ALA A 339 -18.04 25.01 4.00
N GLY A 340 -17.41 24.08 3.27
CA GLY A 340 -18.03 23.40 2.12
C GLY A 340 -19.18 22.45 2.49
N HIS A 341 -19.44 22.23 3.78
CA HIS A 341 -20.49 21.34 4.30
C HIS A 341 -21.58 22.08 5.08
N GLN A 342 -21.55 23.42 5.16
CA GLN A 342 -22.60 24.18 5.81
C GLN A 342 -23.92 24.08 5.03
N THR A 343 -24.80 23.24 5.57
CA THR A 343 -26.27 23.28 5.51
C THR A 343 -26.94 23.45 4.14
N GLY A 344 -27.14 22.33 3.45
CA GLY A 344 -28.42 22.08 2.77
C GLY A 344 -29.47 21.52 3.74
N SER A 345 -30.66 21.14 3.25
CA SER A 345 -31.86 20.70 4.00
C SER A 345 -31.72 19.46 4.92
N ARG A 346 -30.50 18.99 5.23
CA ARG A 346 -30.21 17.69 5.86
C ARG A 346 -29.65 17.76 7.29
N GLY A 347 -29.71 18.93 7.94
CA GLY A 347 -29.25 19.11 9.31
C GLY A 347 -27.72 19.12 9.48
N PRO A 348 -27.22 19.32 10.71
CA PRO A 348 -25.78 19.42 10.98
C PRO A 348 -25.08 18.06 10.80
N ALA A 349 -24.00 18.04 10.01
CA ALA A 349 -23.20 16.85 9.78
C ALA A 349 -22.34 16.48 11.00
N LYS A 350 -22.31 15.19 11.35
CA LYS A 350 -21.39 14.65 12.38
C LYS A 350 -20.08 14.26 11.70
N PHE A 351 -18.99 14.97 11.95
CA PHE A 351 -17.70 14.65 11.33
C PHE A 351 -16.91 13.64 12.16
N GLU A 352 -16.38 12.63 11.49
CA GLU A 352 -15.42 11.70 12.09
C GLU A 352 -14.13 11.67 11.26
N LEU A 353 -12.99 11.93 11.88
CA LEU A 353 -11.67 11.74 11.29
C LEU A 353 -11.13 10.37 11.72
N TRP A 354 -10.91 9.48 10.76
CA TRP A 354 -10.35 8.15 11.01
C TRP A 354 -8.90 8.10 10.54
N VAL A 355 -7.99 7.81 11.47
CA VAL A 355 -6.54 7.75 11.22
C VAL A 355 -5.97 6.38 11.60
N THR A 356 -4.98 5.92 10.84
CA THR A 356 -4.27 4.67 11.11
C THR A 356 -3.33 4.76 12.30
N GLY A 357 -2.79 5.94 12.58
CA GLY A 357 -1.92 6.19 13.71
C GLY A 357 -2.62 6.97 14.81
N THR A 358 -1.98 8.05 15.27
CA THR A 358 -2.48 8.92 16.35
C THR A 358 -2.39 10.40 15.97
N VAL A 359 -2.99 11.28 16.77
CA VAL A 359 -2.86 12.72 16.65
C VAL A 359 -2.30 13.32 17.93
N SER A 360 -1.65 14.48 17.83
CA SER A 360 -1.14 15.17 19.01
C SER A 360 -2.29 15.63 19.93
N PRO A 361 -2.05 15.80 21.24
CA PRO A 361 -3.07 16.34 22.14
C PRO A 361 -3.62 17.70 21.70
N LEU A 362 -2.78 18.55 21.07
CA LEU A 362 -3.24 19.81 20.49
C LEU A 362 -4.15 19.58 19.28
N ALA A 363 -3.77 18.70 18.36
CA ALA A 363 -4.59 18.36 17.19
C ALA A 363 -5.96 17.80 17.60
N ARG A 364 -5.98 16.88 18.57
CA ARG A 364 -7.23 16.34 19.13
C ARG A 364 -8.14 17.44 19.65
N ARG A 365 -7.63 18.29 20.56
CA ARG A 365 -8.42 19.39 21.13
C ARG A 365 -8.96 20.34 20.06
N GLN A 366 -8.15 20.69 19.06
CA GLN A 366 -8.55 21.60 17.99
C GLN A 366 -9.59 20.98 17.05
N LEU A 367 -9.45 19.71 16.69
CA LEU A 367 -10.43 18.99 15.87
C LEU A 367 -11.76 18.82 16.62
N GLU A 368 -11.71 18.43 17.89
CA GLU A 368 -12.91 18.22 18.72
C GLU A 368 -13.64 19.55 18.99
N ALA A 369 -12.91 20.65 19.22
CA ALA A 369 -13.49 21.99 19.33
C ALA A 369 -14.22 22.45 18.06
N GLN A 370 -13.86 21.89 16.90
CA GLN A 370 -14.51 22.14 15.61
C GLN A 370 -15.59 21.08 15.28
N GLY A 371 -15.97 20.25 16.25
CA GLY A 371 -17.00 19.22 16.09
C GLY A 371 -16.55 17.98 15.30
N ILE A 372 -15.25 17.78 15.12
CA ILE A 372 -14.68 16.61 14.44
C ILE A 372 -14.22 15.60 15.49
N LYS A 373 -14.90 14.47 15.57
CA LYS A 373 -14.49 13.36 16.43
C LYS A 373 -13.32 12.60 15.81
N VAL A 374 -12.26 12.36 16.57
CA VAL A 374 -11.07 11.64 16.08
C VAL A 374 -11.08 10.18 16.54
N VAL A 375 -10.99 9.27 15.58
CA VAL A 375 -10.85 7.82 15.79
C VAL A 375 -9.46 7.39 15.33
N GLU A 376 -8.64 6.95 16.27
CA GLU A 376 -7.24 6.57 16.06
C GLU A 376 -7.07 5.05 15.92
N ARG A 377 -5.94 4.63 15.34
CA ARG A 377 -5.54 3.23 15.21
C ARG A 377 -6.60 2.37 14.55
N VAL A 378 -7.22 2.90 13.50
CA VAL A 378 -8.27 2.18 12.79
C VAL A 378 -7.72 0.95 12.06
N ASP A 379 -6.44 0.95 11.67
CA ASP A 379 -5.74 -0.19 11.08
C ASP A 379 -5.83 -1.46 11.94
N ARG A 380 -5.73 -1.31 13.27
CA ARG A 380 -5.85 -2.42 14.25
C ARG A 380 -7.26 -2.99 14.36
N ARG A 381 -8.28 -2.22 13.97
CA ARG A 381 -9.69 -2.64 14.01
C ARG A 381 -10.13 -3.31 12.71
N VAL A 382 -9.44 -3.00 11.62
CA VAL A 382 -9.92 -3.25 10.26
C VAL A 382 -9.07 -4.28 9.51
N GLY A 383 -7.80 -4.49 9.87
CA GLY A 383 -6.97 -5.50 9.21
C GLY A 383 -6.71 -5.11 7.75
N MET A 384 -5.86 -4.10 7.58
CA MET A 384 -5.43 -3.61 6.26
C MET A 384 -4.50 -4.61 5.58
N MET A 385 -4.52 -4.65 4.26
CA MET A 385 -3.66 -5.52 3.44
C MET A 385 -2.26 -4.92 3.33
N ASP A 386 -1.31 -5.40 4.15
CA ASP A 386 0.10 -4.97 4.16
C ASP A 386 1.03 -5.85 3.31
#